data_AF-A0A935AEK7-F1
#
_entry.id   AF-A0A935AEK7-F1
#
_cell.length_a   1.000
_cell.length_b   1.000
_cell.length_c   1.000
_cell.angle_alpha   90.00
_cell.angle_beta   90.00
_cell.angle_gamma   90.00
#
_symmetry.space_group_name_H-M   'P 1'
#
loop_
_entity.id
_entity.type
_entity.pdbx_description
1 polymer ?
#
loop_
_entity_poly.entity_id
_entity_poly.type
_entity_poly.pdbx_seq_one_letter_code
_entity_poly.pdbx_strand_id
1 'polypeptide(L)'
;MKVMTARDAKNHFGEFLDAARREPVLVTKIDRPVGIMISLEDAKDTLLADFFIEKDPGYDEWLSGKVSRTMERVASGESALVDHNDAMAQLKERIAARLRQTP
;
A
#
# COMPACT_ATOMS: atom_id res chain seq x y z
N MET A 1 -13.52 6.96 -11.11
CA MET A 1 -14.04 6.33 -9.88
C MET A 1 -15.53 6.14 -10.05
N LYS A 2 -16.01 4.89 -9.97
CA LYS A 2 -17.42 4.53 -10.15
C LYS A 2 -18.11 4.39 -8.80
N VAL A 3 -19.39 4.75 -8.71
CA VAL A 3 -20.19 4.55 -7.48
C VAL A 3 -21.27 3.51 -7.77
N MET A 4 -21.40 2.52 -6.88
CA MET A 4 -22.41 1.46 -6.98
C MET A 4 -23.08 1.24 -5.64
N THR A 5 -24.37 0.87 -5.63
CA THR A 5 -25.01 0.48 -4.38
C THR A 5 -24.58 -0.92 -3.97
N ALA A 6 -24.64 -1.23 -2.67
CA ALA A 6 -24.35 -2.56 -2.14
C ALA A 6 -25.31 -3.63 -2.72
N ARG A 7 -26.54 -3.22 -3.08
CA ARG A 7 -27.50 -4.09 -3.76
C ARG A 7 -27.03 -4.41 -5.18
N ASP A 8 -26.56 -3.42 -5.92
CA ASP A 8 -26.10 -3.62 -7.31
C ASP A 8 -24.80 -4.42 -7.35
N ALA A 9 -23.87 -4.13 -6.45
CA ALA A 9 -22.63 -4.90 -6.32
C ALA A 9 -22.89 -6.38 -5.97
N LYS A 10 -23.87 -6.65 -5.11
CA LYS A 10 -24.29 -8.02 -4.78
C LYS A 10 -24.95 -8.74 -5.95
N ASN A 11 -25.87 -8.06 -6.65
CA ASN A 11 -26.69 -8.68 -7.69
C ASN A 11 -25.95 -8.83 -9.03
N HIS A 12 -24.99 -7.94 -9.30
CA HIS A 12 -24.19 -7.91 -10.53
C HIS A 12 -22.69 -8.06 -10.21
N PHE A 13 -22.35 -9.09 -9.42
CA PHE A 13 -20.99 -9.25 -8.91
C PHE A 13 -19.92 -9.37 -10.01
N GLY A 14 -20.24 -10.02 -11.14
CA GLY A 14 -19.33 -10.10 -12.29
C GLY A 14 -19.01 -8.73 -12.89
N GLU A 15 -20.03 -7.92 -13.16
CA GLU A 15 -19.86 -6.54 -13.69
C GLU A 15 -19.18 -5.62 -12.67
N PHE A 16 -19.40 -5.86 -11.38
CA PHE A 16 -18.73 -5.15 -10.30
C PHE A 16 -17.22 -5.42 -10.30
N LEU A 17 -16.79 -6.67 -10.45
CA LEU A 17 -15.36 -7.03 -10.58
C LEU A 17 -14.74 -6.45 -11.86
N ASP A 18 -15.45 -6.54 -12.98
CA ASP A 18 -15.00 -5.96 -14.25
C ASP A 18 -14.87 -4.44 -14.22
N ALA A 19 -15.70 -3.78 -13.42
CA ALA A 19 -15.58 -2.35 -13.15
C ALA A 19 -14.38 -2.05 -12.24
N ALA A 20 -14.23 -2.79 -11.14
CA ALA A 20 -13.13 -2.62 -10.19
C ALA A 20 -11.75 -2.89 -10.79
N ARG A 21 -11.67 -3.70 -11.86
CA ARG A 21 -10.43 -3.93 -12.62
C ARG A 21 -10.05 -2.75 -13.54
N ARG A 22 -11.01 -1.93 -13.94
CA ARG A 22 -10.78 -0.77 -14.83
C ARG A 22 -10.59 0.52 -14.06
N GLU A 23 -11.32 0.68 -12.96
CA GLU A 23 -11.24 1.87 -12.10
C GLU A 23 -11.74 1.56 -10.68
N PRO A 24 -11.32 2.33 -9.65
CA PRO A 24 -11.84 2.21 -8.30
C PRO A 24 -13.37 2.33 -8.23
N VAL A 25 -14.01 1.41 -7.50
CA VAL A 25 -15.47 1.39 -7.27
C VAL A 25 -15.78 1.66 -5.80
N LEU A 26 -16.53 2.73 -5.53
CA LEU A 26 -17.10 3.04 -4.22
C LEU A 26 -18.45 2.33 -4.08
N VAL A 27 -18.60 1.54 -3.02
CA VAL A 27 -19.85 0.87 -2.67
C VAL A 27 -20.58 1.67 -1.61
N THR A 28 -21.84 2.02 -1.86
CA THR A 28 -22.72 2.72 -0.92
C THR A 28 -23.87 1.84 -0.42
N LYS A 29 -24.27 1.99 0.83
CA LYS A 29 -25.47 1.38 1.40
C LYS A 29 -26.34 2.48 1.97
N ILE A 30 -27.53 2.67 1.40
CA ILE A 30 -28.47 3.73 1.81
C ILE A 30 -27.74 5.09 1.84
N ASP A 31 -27.17 5.45 0.68
CA ASP A 31 -26.41 6.69 0.46
C ASP A 31 -25.18 6.92 1.36
N ARG A 32 -24.77 5.91 2.14
CA ARG A 32 -23.53 5.95 2.94
C ARG A 32 -22.44 5.12 2.29
N PRO A 33 -21.22 5.65 2.10
CA PRO A 33 -20.09 4.85 1.64
C PRO A 33 -19.74 3.77 2.66
N VAL A 34 -19.63 2.53 2.22
CA VAL A 34 -19.37 1.36 3.08
C VAL A 34 -18.15 0.55 2.68
N GLY A 35 -17.65 0.72 1.46
CA GLY A 35 -16.45 0.02 0.99
C GLY A 35 -15.94 0.57 -0.32
N ILE A 36 -14.67 0.33 -0.60
CA ILE A 36 -14.04 0.66 -1.89
C ILE A 36 -13.42 -0.63 -2.41
N MET A 37 -13.59 -0.91 -3.70
CA MET A 37 -12.86 -1.96 -4.38
C MET A 37 -11.92 -1.34 -5.42
N ILE A 38 -10.66 -1.75 -5.37
CA ILE A 38 -9.60 -1.33 -6.29
C ILE A 38 -8.93 -2.56 -6.87
N SER A 39 -8.36 -2.43 -8.06
CA SER A 39 -7.56 -3.51 -8.65
C SER A 39 -6.27 -3.70 -7.85
N LEU A 40 -5.74 -4.93 -7.84
CA LEU A 40 -4.48 -5.23 -7.14
C LEU A 40 -3.27 -4.56 -7.82
N GLU A 41 -3.38 -4.20 -9.10
CA GLU A 41 -2.36 -3.41 -9.81
C GLU A 41 -2.38 -1.97 -9.31
N ASP A 42 -3.55 -1.33 -9.23
CA ASP A 42 -3.69 0.03 -8.70
C ASP A 42 -3.38 0.14 -7.21
N ALA A 43 -3.61 -0.94 -6.45
CA ALA A 43 -3.28 -0.99 -5.03
C ALA A 43 -1.77 -0.99 -4.75
N LYS A 44 -0.95 -1.53 -5.66
CA LYS A 44 0.51 -1.67 -5.46
C LYS A 44 1.24 -0.32 -5.46
N ASP A 45 0.69 0.66 -6.16
CA ASP A 45 1.29 1.99 -6.29
C ASP A 45 0.66 3.04 -5.34
N THR A 46 -0.14 2.59 -4.36
CA THR A 46 -0.83 3.51 -3.43
C THR A 46 -0.55 3.21 -1.96
N LEU A 47 -0.59 4.26 -1.13
CA LEU A 47 -0.52 4.21 0.34
C LEU A 47 -1.77 3.55 0.98
N LEU A 48 -2.71 3.03 0.19
CA LEU A 48 -3.95 2.42 0.68
C LEU A 48 -3.66 1.16 1.50
N ALA A 49 -2.58 0.44 1.21
CA ALA A 49 -2.13 -0.69 2.03
C ALA A 49 -1.89 -0.29 3.50
N ASP A 50 -1.37 0.92 3.75
CA ASP A 50 -1.06 1.42 5.10
C ASP A 50 -2.31 1.79 5.91
N PHE A 51 -3.45 2.02 5.24
CA PHE A 51 -4.73 2.34 5.88
C PHE A 51 -5.56 1.11 6.25
N PHE A 52 -5.30 -0.07 5.65
CA PHE A 52 -6.06 -1.30 5.90
C PHE A 52 -5.40 -2.26 6.91
N ILE A 53 -4.19 -1.97 7.37
CA ILE A 53 -3.58 -2.72 8.47
C ILE A 53 -4.26 -2.25 9.76
N GLU A 54 -4.98 -3.14 10.42
CA GLU A 54 -5.42 -2.95 11.80
C GLU A 54 -4.16 -2.78 12.64
N LYS A 55 -3.84 -1.53 12.99
CA LYS A 55 -2.57 -1.18 13.63
C LYS A 55 -2.61 -1.67 15.07
N ASP A 56 -1.64 -2.51 15.44
CA ASP A 56 -1.43 -2.87 16.84
C ASP A 56 -1.30 -1.59 17.70
N PRO A 57 -1.90 -1.56 18.90
CA PRO A 57 -1.73 -0.44 19.82
C PRO A 57 -0.24 -0.12 20.03
N GLY A 58 0.17 1.11 19.70
CA GLY A 58 1.57 1.56 19.77
C GLY A 58 2.35 1.55 18.44
N TYR A 59 1.76 1.07 17.33
CA TYR A 59 2.38 1.14 16.01
C TYR A 59 2.74 2.57 15.59
N ASP A 60 1.83 3.53 15.82
CA ASP A 60 2.05 4.93 15.43
C ASP A 60 3.17 5.60 16.25
N GLU A 61 3.28 5.27 17.53
CA GLU A 61 4.35 5.77 18.40
C GLU A 61 5.72 5.17 18.00
N TRP A 62 5.74 3.86 17.71
CA TRP A 62 6.92 3.19 17.18
C TRP A 62 7.34 3.73 15.80
N LEU A 63 6.39 3.95 14.89
CA LEU A 63 6.64 4.45 13.54
C LEU A 63 7.22 5.86 13.61
N SER A 64 6.60 6.73 14.40
CA SER A 64 7.07 8.09 14.66
C SER A 64 8.50 8.08 15.24
N GLY A 65 8.77 7.22 16.22
CA GLY A 65 10.10 7.05 16.80
C GLY A 65 11.15 6.54 15.81
N LYS A 66 10.80 5.60 14.94
CA LYS A 66 11.70 5.08 13.91
C LYS A 66 12.03 6.13 12.84
N VAL A 67 11.03 6.87 12.36
CA VAL A 67 11.22 7.92 11.35
C VAL A 67 12.10 9.03 11.94
N SER A 68 11.79 9.49 13.15
CA SER A 68 12.56 10.55 13.83
C SER A 68 14.04 10.17 13.98
N ARG A 69 14.31 8.95 14.46
CA ARG A 69 15.69 8.44 14.60
C ARG A 69 16.42 8.32 13.26
N THR A 70 15.69 7.96 12.20
CA THR A 70 16.27 7.88 10.84
C THR A 70 16.63 9.27 10.34
N MET A 71 15.75 10.26 10.54
CA MET A 71 16.00 11.66 10.18
C MET A 71 17.19 12.24 10.96
N GLU A 72 17.32 11.95 12.25
CA GLU A 72 18.46 12.37 13.06
C GLU A 72 19.78 11.79 12.53
N ARG A 73 19.81 10.50 12.17
CA ARG A 73 21.00 9.86 11.59
C ARG A 73 21.38 10.40 10.21
N VAL A 74 20.39 10.79 9.41
CA VAL A 74 20.64 11.46 8.13
C VAL A 74 21.20 12.86 8.39
N ALA A 75 20.61 13.61 9.32
CA ALA A 75 21.07 14.95 9.68
C ALA A 75 22.49 14.96 10.30
N SER A 76 22.85 13.93 11.07
CA SER A 76 24.20 13.77 11.63
C SER A 76 25.23 13.22 10.63
N GLY A 77 24.80 12.84 9.42
CA GLY A 77 25.66 12.25 8.40
C GLY A 77 26.04 10.79 8.65
N GLU A 78 25.48 10.14 9.69
CA GLU A 78 25.67 8.71 9.97
C GLU A 78 25.01 7.80 8.93
N SER A 79 24.00 8.30 8.22
CA SER A 79 23.31 7.58 7.15
C SER A 79 23.48 8.32 5.83
N ALA A 80 24.19 7.69 4.90
CA ALA A 80 24.39 8.23 3.56
C ALA A 80 23.08 8.21 2.77
N LEU A 81 22.80 9.32 2.09
CA LEU A 81 21.72 9.39 1.11
C LEU A 81 22.21 8.77 -0.19
N VAL A 82 21.37 7.91 -0.77
CA VAL A 82 21.65 7.23 -2.05
C VAL A 82 20.57 7.67 -3.03
N ASP A 83 20.95 7.91 -4.27
CA ASP A 83 19.97 8.16 -5.33
C ASP A 83 19.00 6.99 -5.46
N HIS A 84 17.77 7.27 -5.85
CA HIS A 84 16.73 6.26 -5.94
C HIS A 84 17.14 5.09 -6.87
N ASN A 85 17.72 5.38 -8.03
CA ASN A 85 18.10 4.32 -8.99
C ASN A 85 19.20 3.41 -8.43
N ASP A 86 20.19 4.02 -7.77
CA ASP A 86 21.30 3.30 -7.15
C ASP A 86 20.83 2.46 -5.96
N ALA A 87 19.89 2.99 -5.16
CA ALA A 87 19.27 2.25 -4.06
C ALA A 87 18.49 1.02 -4.55
N MET A 88 17.74 1.17 -5.65
CA MET A 88 16.98 0.07 -6.26
C MET A 88 17.91 -0.99 -6.87
N ALA A 89 19.04 -0.59 -7.47
CA ALA A 89 20.06 -1.51 -7.96
C ALA A 89 20.67 -2.34 -6.82
N GLN A 90 21.08 -1.69 -5.73
CA GLN A 90 21.62 -2.37 -4.55
C GLN A 90 20.62 -3.33 -3.90
N LEU A 91 19.34 -2.93 -3.82
CA LEU A 91 18.27 -3.79 -3.30
C LEU A 91 18.12 -5.06 -4.16
N LYS A 92 18.09 -4.90 -5.49
CA LYS A 92 17.98 -6.01 -6.44
C LYS A 92 19.14 -7.00 -6.29
N GLU A 93 20.36 -6.50 -6.12
CA GLU A 93 21.55 -7.33 -5.87
C GLU A 93 21.47 -8.09 -4.54
N ARG A 94 21.03 -7.43 -3.47
CA ARG A 94 20.87 -8.05 -2.14
C ARG A 94 19.80 -9.14 -2.15
N ILE A 95 18.67 -8.92 -2.84
CA ILE A 95 17.62 -9.92 -3.01
C ILE A 95 18.17 -11.12 -3.80
N ALA A 96 18.85 -10.88 -4.92
CA ALA A 96 19.46 -11.94 -5.72
C ALA A 96 20.52 -12.74 -4.93
N ALA A 97 21.30 -12.08 -4.07
CA ALA A 97 22.25 -12.75 -3.18
C ALA A 97 21.54 -13.62 -2.12
N ARG A 98 20.46 -13.11 -1.52
CA ARG A 98 19.68 -13.84 -0.51
C ARG A 98 18.97 -15.07 -1.08
N LEU A 99 18.43 -14.96 -2.29
CA LEU A 99 17.81 -16.08 -3.00
C LEU A 99 18.82 -17.18 -3.36
N ARG A 100 20.08 -16.82 -3.63
CA ARG A 100 21.17 -17.78 -3.89
C ARG A 100 21.69 -18.50 -2.63
N GLN A 101 21.41 -17.96 -1.44
CA GLN A 101 21.84 -18.52 -0.15
C GLN A 101 20.72 -19.31 0.57
N THR A 102 19.52 -19.38 -0.02
CA THR A 102 18.41 -20.19 0.52
C THR A 102 18.51 -21.59 -0.10
N PRO A 103 18.68 -22.67 0.70
CA PRO A 103 18.82 -24.04 0.20
C PRO A 103 17.56 -24.58 -0.49
#